data_AF-A0A257VRE3-F1
#
_entry.id   AF-A0A257VRE3-F1
#
_cell.length_a   1.000
_cell.length_b   1.000
_cell.length_c   1.000
_cell.angle_alpha   90.00
_cell.angle_beta   90.00
_cell.angle_gamma   90.00
#
_symmetry.space_group_name_H-M   'P 1'
#
loop_
_entity.id
_entity.type
_entity.pdbx_description
1 polymer ?
#
loop_
_entity_poly.entity_id
_entity_poly.type
_entity_poly.pdbx_seq_one_letter_code
_entity_poly.pdbx_strand_id
1 'polypeptide(L)' 'MAERMTASKTQLKPDPRFGSRLVSKFVNCLMHDGKKSVAQGVFYEAMDLIHEKIPDRNPVEI' A
#
# COMPACT_ATOMS: atom_id res chain seq x y z
N MET A 1 24.27 7.94 14.25
CA MET A 1 23.00 7.50 13.63
C MET A 1 23.27 6.14 13.02
N ALA A 2 22.77 5.00 13.47
CA ALA A 2 21.54 4.68 14.19
C ALA A 2 21.80 3.85 15.46
N GLU A 3 21.05 4.15 16.52
CA GLU A 3 20.99 3.35 17.76
C GLU A 3 19.54 3.07 18.21
N ARG A 4 18.55 3.49 17.41
CA ARG A 4 17.12 3.26 17.71
C ARG A 4 16.40 2.76 16.47
N MET A 5 15.69 1.65 16.64
CA MET A 5 14.78 1.14 15.62
C MET A 5 13.71 2.22 15.36
N THR A 6 13.67 2.77 14.14
CA THR A 6 12.74 3.85 13.79
C THR A 6 11.30 3.41 14.07
N ALA A 7 10.48 4.29 14.66
CA ALA A 7 9.09 4.03 15.06
C ALA A 7 8.12 3.79 13.88
N SER A 8 8.64 3.56 12.68
CA SER A 8 7.90 3.33 11.44
C SER A 8 6.90 2.18 11.55
N LYS A 9 7.17 1.16 12.37
CA LYS A 9 6.23 0.05 12.62
C LYS A 9 4.99 0.48 13.43
N THR A 10 5.13 1.43 14.34
CA THR A 10 4.06 1.90 15.23
C THR A 10 3.21 2.99 14.57
N GLN A 11 3.82 3.81 13.71
CA GLN A 11 3.15 4.90 13.00
C GLN A 11 2.35 4.44 11.77
N LEU A 12 2.55 3.21 11.30
CA LEU A 12 1.89 2.69 10.10
C LEU A 12 0.40 2.40 10.37
N LYS A 13 -0.47 3.30 9.89
CA LYS A 13 -1.91 3.07 9.87
C LYS A 13 -2.29 2.07 8.77
N PRO A 14 -3.27 1.19 9.00
CA PRO A 14 -3.78 0.32 7.94
C PRO A 14 -4.37 1.13 6.79
N ASP A 15 -4.35 0.55 5.59
CA ASP A 15 -4.92 1.18 4.40
C ASP A 15 -6.44 1.41 4.55
N PRO A 16 -6.99 2.56 4.12
CA PRO A 16 -8.42 2.86 4.29
C PRO A 16 -9.35 2.00 3.44
N ARG A 17 -8.91 1.44 2.29
CA ARG A 17 -9.77 0.64 1.40
C ARG A 17 -9.68 -0.84 1.72
N PHE A 18 -8.46 -1.35 1.94
CA PHE A 18 -8.23 -2.78 2.17
C PHE A 18 -8.01 -3.16 3.64
N GLY A 19 -7.90 -2.20 4.56
CA GLY A 19 -7.67 -2.45 5.98
C GLY A 19 -6.32 -3.10 6.31
N SER A 20 -5.48 -3.36 5.31
CA SER A 20 -4.23 -4.09 5.45
C SER A 20 -3.05 -3.17 5.73
N ARG A 21 -2.19 -3.56 6.68
CA ARG A 21 -0.91 -2.90 6.95
C ARG A 21 0.11 -3.15 5.83
N LEU A 22 -0.01 -4.28 5.11
CA LEU A 22 0.89 -4.60 4.01
C LEU A 22 0.70 -3.64 2.84
N VAL A 23 -0.56 -3.37 2.47
CA VAL A 23 -0.90 -2.39 1.43
C VAL A 23 -0.39 -1.00 1.80
N SER A 24 -0.62 -0.56 3.04
CA SER A 24 -0.12 0.75 3.51
C SER A 24 1.41 0.86 3.45
N LYS A 25 2.13 -0.22 3.76
CA LYS A 25 3.60 -0.28 3.62
C LYS A 25 4.02 -0.21 2.15
N PHE A 26 3.33 -0.93 1.27
CA PHE A 26 3.59 -0.95 -0.16
C PHE A 26 3.38 0.44 -0.78
N VAL A 27 2.25 1.09 -0.49
CA VAL A 27 1.95 2.45 -0.94
C VAL A 27 3.01 3.44 -0.47
N ASN A 28 3.51 3.33 0.76
CA ASN A 28 4.58 4.20 1.25
C ASN A 28 5.91 3.99 0.51
N CYS A 29 6.19 2.77 0.00
CA CYS A 29 7.36 2.50 -0.84
C CYS A 29 7.16 2.97 -2.30
N LEU A 30 5.93 2.91 -2.81
CA LEU A 30 5.55 3.38 -4.14
C LEU A 30 5.56 4.92 -4.23
N MET A 31 5.32 5.59 -3.12
CA MET A 31 5.17 7.03 -3.03
C MET A 31 6.48 7.78 -3.35
N HIS A 32 6.43 8.66 -4.36
CA HIS A 32 7.49 9.61 -4.69
C HIS A 32 7.15 11.01 -4.15
N ASP A 33 8.15 11.76 -3.66
CA ASP A 33 8.01 13.12 -3.09
C ASP A 33 6.97 13.26 -1.95
N GLY A 34 6.64 12.19 -1.22
CA GLY A 34 5.61 12.25 -0.18
C GLY A 34 4.16 12.38 -0.71
N LYS A 35 3.93 12.19 -2.01
CA LYS A 35 2.61 12.30 -2.65
C LYS A 35 1.72 11.06 -2.39
N LYS A 36 1.24 10.93 -1.16
CA LYS A 36 0.50 9.73 -0.71
C LYS A 36 -0.80 9.50 -1.46
N SER A 37 -1.57 10.57 -1.70
CA SER A 37 -2.86 10.45 -2.40
C SER A 37 -2.70 9.98 -3.84
N VAL A 38 -1.62 10.41 -4.52
CA VAL A 38 -1.31 9.97 -5.89
C VAL A 38 -0.90 8.50 -5.91
N ALA A 39 -0.02 8.09 -5.00
CA ALA A 39 0.41 6.70 -4.88
C ALA A 39 -0.74 5.74 -4.56
N GLN A 40 -1.70 6.18 -3.72
CA GLN A 40 -2.93 5.42 -3.45
C GLN A 40 -3.80 5.27 -4.69
N GLY A 41 -4.00 6.34 -5.46
CA GLY A 41 -4.77 6.30 -6.71
C GLY A 41 -4.20 5.29 -7.69
N VAL A 42 -2.90 5.38 -7.99
CA VAL A 42 -2.22 4.44 -8.89
C VAL A 42 -2.31 2.99 -8.41
N PHE A 43 -2.13 2.76 -7.10
CA PHE A 43 -2.23 1.41 -6.55
C PHE A 43 -3.63 0.82 -6.71
N TYR A 44 -4.67 1.61 -6.45
CA TYR A 44 -6.06 1.19 -6.59
C TYR A 44 -6.46 0.94 -8.03
N GLU A 45 -6.06 1.81 -8.96
CA GLU A 45 -6.26 1.60 -10.40
C GLU A 45 -5.57 0.31 -10.87
N ALA A 46 -4.35 0.05 -10.39
CA ALA A 46 -3.63 -1.19 -10.71
C ALA A 46 -4.36 -2.43 -10.17
N MET A 47 -4.91 -2.38 -8.96
CA MET A 47 -5.71 -3.47 -8.38
C MET A 47 -7.00 -3.72 -9.18
N ASP A 48 -7.67 -2.64 -9.62
CA ASP A 48 -8.89 -2.74 -10.43
C ASP A 48 -8.58 -3.36 -11.81
N LEU A 49 -7.45 -3.01 -12.44
CA LEU A 49 -6.96 -3.63 -13.69
C LEU A 49 -6.57 -5.11 -13.52
N ILE A 50 -5.99 -5.48 -12.38
CA ILE A 50 -5.67 -6.89 -12.07
C ILE A 50 -6.96 -7.69 -11.90
N HIS A 51 -7.97 -7.11 -11.25
CA HIS A 51 -9.26 -7.76 -11.06
C HIS A 51 -9.98 -8.02 -12.40
N GLU A 52 -9.90 -7.09 -13.34
CA GLU A 52 -10.44 -7.27 -14.69
C GLU A 52 -9.75 -8.43 -15.45
N LYS A 53 -8.44 -8.59 -15.26
CA LYS A 53 -7.64 -9.60 -15.98
C LYS A 53 -7.64 -10.97 -15.31
N ILE A 54 -7.81 -11.04 -13.99
CA ILE A 54 -7.73 -12.27 -13.20
C ILE A 54 -8.95 -12.31 -12.25
N PRO A 55 -10.11 -12.78 -12.73
CA PRO A 55 -11.34 -12.81 -11.95
C PRO A 55 -11.31 -13.82 -10.79
N ASP A 56 -10.48 -14.87 -10.86
CA ASP A 56 -10.48 -16.01 -9.93
C ASP A 56 -9.54 -15.88 -8.71
N ARG A 57 -8.87 -14.73 -8.49
CA ARG A 57 -7.99 -14.56 -7.32
C ARG A 57 -8.21 -13.22 -6.60
N ASN A 58 -8.30 -13.30 -5.28
CA ASN A 58 -8.36 -12.14 -4.40
C ASN A 58 -7.11 -11.25 -4.59
N PRO A 59 -7.25 -9.96 -4.98
CA PRO A 59 -6.11 -9.08 -5.26
C PRO A 59 -5.18 -8.84 -4.07
N VAL A 60 -5.68 -9.03 -2.85
CA VAL A 60 -4.93 -8.78 -1.59
C VAL A 60 -4.15 -10.01 -1.11
N GLU A 61 -4.43 -11.20 -1.67
CA GLU A 61 -3.79 -12.47 -1.29
C GLU A 61 -2.78 -13.00 -2.34
N ILE A 62 -2.43 -12.19 -3.34
CA ILE A 62 -1.35 -12.48 -4.29
C ILE A 62 0.01 -12.21 -3.65
#